data_AF-X1TRZ9-F1
#
_entry.id   AF-X1TRZ9-F1
#
_cell.length_a   1.000
_cell.length_b   1.000
_cell.length_c   1.000
_cell.angle_alpha   90.00
_cell.angle_beta   90.00
_cell.angle_gamma   90.00
#
_symmetry.space_group_name_H-M   'P 1'
#
loop_
_entity.id
_entity.type
_entity.pdbx_description
1 polymer ?
#
loop_
_entity_poly.entity_id
_entity_poly.type
_entity_poly.pdbx_seq_one_letter_code
_entity_poly.pdbx_strand_id
1 'polypeptide(L)' 'MTKKDYEMIAKVLVKRGGLIGKEGLVKELARIFKEDNPHFDTEEFIMACFTEEGG' A
#
# COMPACT_ATOMS: atom_id res chain seq x y z
N MET A 1 -12.12 3.08 -5.26
CA MET A 1 -11.95 2.04 -4.23
C MET A 1 -13.21 1.19 -4.11
N THR A 2 -13.04 -0.13 -4.03
CA THR A 2 -14.08 -1.13 -3.86
C THR A 2 -14.01 -1.75 -2.46
N LYS A 3 -15.04 -2.52 -2.07
CA LYS A 3 -15.04 -3.29 -0.81
C LYS A 3 -13.80 -4.19 -0.68
N LYS A 4 -13.34 -4.78 -1.77
CA LYS A 4 -12.14 -5.64 -1.79
C LYS A 4 -10.87 -4.88 -1.42
N ASP A 5 -10.75 -3.62 -1.84
CA ASP A 5 -9.60 -2.78 -1.54
C ASP A 5 -9.53 -2.48 -0.02
N TYR A 6 -10.68 -2.22 0.60
CA TYR A 6 -10.77 -2.04 2.06
C TYR A 6 -10.45 -3.33 2.83
N GLU A 7 -10.94 -4.48 2.36
CA GLU A 7 -10.61 -5.78 2.96
C GLU A 7 -9.11 -6.11 2.86
N MET A 8 -8.47 -5.76 1.73
CA MET A 8 -7.03 -5.89 1.55
C MET A 8 -6.25 -5.02 2.54
N ILE A 9 -6.60 -3.74 2.66
CA ILE A 9 -5.97 -2.83 3.62
C ILE A 9 -6.16 -3.35 5.06
N ALA A 10 -7.36 -3.78 5.42
CA ALA A 10 -7.63 -4.33 6.76
C ALA A 10 -6.77 -5.56 7.08
N LYS A 11 -6.56 -6.47 6.12
CA LYS A 11 -5.65 -7.62 6.29
C LYS A 11 -4.21 -7.18 6.55
N VAL A 12 -3.73 -6.15 5.85
CA VAL A 12 -2.38 -5.58 6.07
C VAL A 12 -2.27 -4.99 7.48
N LEU A 13 -3.28 -4.24 7.93
CA LEU A 13 -3.32 -3.65 9.27
C LEU A 13 -3.34 -4.72 10.38
N VAL A 14 -4.14 -5.78 10.23
CA VAL A 14 -4.24 -6.89 11.20
C VAL A 14 -2.92 -7.67 11.29
N LYS A 15 -2.28 -7.99 10.16
CA LYS A 15 -1.01 -8.74 10.12
C LYS A 15 0.12 -8.04 10.88
N ARG A 16 0.06 -6.72 11.02
CA ARG A 16 1.09 -5.88 11.67
C ARG A 16 0.64 -5.34 13.03
N GLY A 17 -0.45 -5.87 13.60
CA GLY A 17 -0.91 -5.53 14.95
C GLY A 17 -1.46 -4.10 15.10
N GLY A 18 -1.97 -3.51 14.01
CA GLY A 18 -2.55 -2.15 14.03
C GLY A 18 -1.55 -1.00 14.14
N LEU A 19 -0.26 -1.28 14.35
CA LEU A 19 0.82 -0.29 14.46
C LEU A 19 1.72 -0.32 13.23
N ILE A 20 1.13 -0.19 12.04
CA ILE A 20 1.90 0.00 10.82
C ILE A 20 1.96 1.50 10.50
N GLY A 21 3.17 2.06 10.46
CA GLY A 21 3.37 3.42 9.99
C GLY A 21 3.04 3.54 8.49
N LYS A 22 2.82 4.77 8.02
CA LYS A 22 2.56 5.09 6.60
C LYS A 22 3.51 4.34 5.66
N GLU A 23 4.80 4.34 5.98
CA GLU A 23 5.81 3.65 5.17
C GLU A 23 5.65 2.14 5.09
N GLY A 24 5.36 1.49 6.23
CA GLY A 24 5.11 0.06 6.23
C GLY A 24 3.87 -0.31 5.41
N LEU A 25 2.84 0.52 5.48
CA LEU A 25 1.61 0.32 4.71
C LEU A 25 1.86 0.45 3.22
N VAL A 26 2.52 1.53 2.80
CA VAL A 26 2.86 1.78 1.39
C VAL A 26 3.69 0.62 0.81
N LYS A 27 4.70 0.14 1.54
CA LYS A 27 5.54 -0.99 1.09
C LYS A 27 4.75 -2.29 0.93
N GLU A 28 3.85 -2.61 1.86
CA GLU A 28 3.02 -3.82 1.75
C GLU A 28 1.99 -3.72 0.61
N LEU A 29 1.38 -2.55 0.41
CA LEU A 29 0.48 -2.33 -0.73
C LEU A 29 1.23 -2.46 -2.05
N ALA A 30 2.41 -1.85 -2.17
CA ALA A 30 3.26 -1.97 -3.35
C ALA A 30 3.60 -3.45 -3.67
N ARG A 31 3.91 -4.25 -2.63
CA ARG A 31 4.15 -5.69 -2.79
C ARG A 31 2.92 -6.42 -3.33
N ILE A 32 1.73 -6.15 -2.77
CA ILE A 32 0.49 -6.79 -3.22
C ILE A 32 0.17 -6.39 -4.66
N PHE A 33 0.30 -5.11 -5.02
CA PHE A 33 0.07 -4.66 -6.39
C PHE A 33 1.05 -5.28 -7.39
N LYS A 34 2.30 -5.52 -6.98
CA LYS A 34 3.29 -6.25 -7.79
C LYS A 34 2.95 -7.74 -7.95
N GLU A 35 2.39 -8.36 -6.92
CA GLU A 35 1.90 -9.74 -6.98
C GLU A 35 0.70 -9.89 -7.94
N ASP A 36 -0.22 -8.92 -7.91
CA ASP A 36 -1.40 -8.90 -8.79
C ASP A 36 -1.07 -8.46 -10.24
N ASN A 37 -0.06 -7.59 -10.41
CA ASN A 37 0.40 -7.10 -11.69
C ASN A 37 1.95 -7.07 -11.74
N PRO A 38 2.61 -8.04 -12.42
CA PRO A 38 4.07 -8.08 -12.53
C PRO A 38 4.71 -6.84 -13.15
N HIS A 39 3.95 -6.06 -13.93
CA HIS A 39 4.41 -4.80 -14.53
C HIS A 39 4.19 -3.58 -13.64
N PHE A 40 3.63 -3.75 -12.45
CA PHE A 40 3.44 -2.66 -11.50
C PHE A 40 4.78 -2.02 -11.12
N ASP A 41 4.85 -0.70 -11.20
CA ASP A 41 6.03 0.06 -10.78
C ASP A 41 5.93 0.37 -9.28
N THR A 42 6.65 -0.43 -8.50
CA THR A 42 6.68 -0.29 -7.05
C THR A 42 7.38 0.99 -6.63
N GLU A 43 8.40 1.43 -7.37
CA GLU A 43 9.22 2.57 -7.00
C GLU A 43 8.46 3.87 -7.25
N GLU A 44 7.85 4.00 -8.43
CA GLU A 44 7.00 5.14 -8.77
C GLU A 44 5.82 5.26 -7.79
N PHE A 45 5.15 4.15 -7.46
CA PHE A 45 4.06 4.15 -6.48
C PHE A 45 4.52 4.60 -5.08
N ILE A 46 5.64 4.06 -4.60
CA ILE A 46 6.19 4.43 -3.30
C ILE A 46 6.51 5.93 -3.29
N MET A 47 7.24 6.42 -4.31
CA MET A 47 7.55 7.83 -4.43
C MET A 47 6.27 8.66 -4.40
N ALA A 48 5.27 8.37 -5.24
CA ALA A 48 4.00 9.09 -5.29
C ALA A 48 3.25 9.13 -3.93
N CYS A 49 3.36 8.10 -3.09
CA CYS A 49 2.75 8.09 -1.75
C CYS A 49 3.48 9.00 -0.75
N PHE A 50 4.75 9.33 -1.02
CA PHE A 50 5.61 10.15 -0.17
C PHE A 50 5.84 11.56 -0.71
N THR A 51 5.64 11.80 -2.00
CA THR A 51 5.59 13.13 -2.56
C THR A 51 4.30 13.80 -2.10
N GLU A 52 4.40 14.76 -1.20
CA GLU A 52 3.28 15.60 -0.80
C GLU A 52 2.91 16.50 -1.98
N GLU A 53 1.82 16.18 -2.71
CA GLU A 53 1.00 17.25 -3.27
C GLU A 53 0.22 17.84 -2.09
N GLY A 54 0.60 19.06 -1.72
CA GLY A 54 0.29 19.70 -0.44
C GLY A 54 -1.18 19.94 -0.12
N GLY A 55 -1.41 20.12 1.19
CA GLY A 55 -2.64 20.57 1.84
C GLY A 55 -2.47 20.55 3.34
#